data_AF-A9F447-F1
#
_entry.id   AF-A9F447-F1
#
_cell.length_a   1.000
_cell.length_b   1.000
_cell.length_c   1.000
_cell.angle_alpha   90.00
_cell.angle_beta   90.00
_cell.angle_gamma   90.00
#
_symmetry.space_group_name_H-M   'P 1'
#
loop_
_entity.id
_entity.type
_entity.pdbx_description
1 polymer ?
#
loop_
_entity_poly.entity_id
_entity_poly.type
_entity_poly.pdbx_seq_one_letter_code
_entity_poly.pdbx_strand_id
1 'polypeptide(L)'
;MAGTLELVGPAELPPAPWTKDVRDEAERARSMVLSQLTWPSVMVRERACVVISEILMSEEDGGMQDAVVDWIEKQALATLRANGLLALVRAGRAWPPSRRLPAGDLLSCLLLQELGASGWSEGTLEYSQTVPANFAPERFFRRYVQNFLPSSYTMRADRIEKMVARGFWRQWGYEWSLLCERTSVEVSEESLTYWSRRESGHVIADVALSDVYRSSFLRAIAWALSSKRIKPDDGRYFAFLACPVDLGLWRVRPGRMPAWWPHTTVDEGPIDTTVARVWRDVEDLWKAQQSVAGTSYIAHASGFIAESANGRIVYQIEIHGFFQKCYGTDTPEPADVVDAVSRATGRVAGEPSFLHFAGPVADDGFGGLADRIADWGVAPAAIQVDGLPIQRWQFWRAMRGVWLPPTYMSDEPAIATCHETGVESRAGDELLGRWFDWTDALREHIGESDVKPRTGEILEAPKTVVDRFASRSRSMFCWAVRLTCIHRERSYQKREVATTERVFGVTSLIT
;
A
#
# COMPACT_ATOMS: atom_id res chain seq x y z
N MET A 1 -22.67 43.80 -26.99
CA MET A 1 -22.56 44.23 -25.58
C MET A 1 -21.61 43.28 -24.89
N ALA A 2 -20.34 43.67 -24.75
CA ALA A 2 -19.33 42.90 -24.04
C ALA A 2 -19.44 43.24 -22.55
N GLY A 3 -19.87 42.27 -21.75
CA GLY A 3 -19.92 42.41 -20.30
C GLY A 3 -18.52 42.28 -19.71
N THR A 4 -18.06 43.34 -19.06
CA THR A 4 -16.81 43.37 -18.30
C THR A 4 -16.93 42.39 -17.13
N LEU A 5 -16.10 41.35 -17.11
CA LEU A 5 -15.88 40.53 -15.91
C LEU A 5 -15.18 41.43 -14.88
N GLU A 6 -15.94 41.91 -13.88
CA GLU A 6 -15.37 42.51 -12.69
C GLU A 6 -14.50 41.44 -12.00
N LEU A 7 -13.19 41.71 -11.95
CA LEU A 7 -12.26 41.00 -11.09
C LEU A 7 -12.75 41.18 -9.66
N VAL A 8 -13.27 40.09 -9.08
CA VAL A 8 -13.53 39.99 -7.64
C VAL A 8 -12.24 40.40 -6.94
N GLY A 9 -12.28 41.50 -6.17
CA GLY A 9 -11.15 41.95 -5.37
C GLY A 9 -10.66 40.82 -4.44
N PRO A 10 -9.44 40.93 -3.86
CA PRO A 10 -8.93 39.90 -2.97
C PRO A 10 -9.95 39.65 -1.86
N ALA A 11 -10.60 38.48 -1.92
CA ALA A 11 -11.56 38.09 -0.92
C ALA A 11 -10.80 37.96 0.39
N GLU A 12 -11.10 38.83 1.37
CA GLU A 12 -10.65 38.62 2.73
C GLU A 12 -11.26 37.31 3.21
N LEU A 13 -10.44 36.25 3.19
CA LEU A 13 -10.86 34.96 3.71
C LEU A 13 -11.18 35.14 5.19
N PRO A 14 -12.34 34.66 5.67
CA PRO A 14 -12.64 34.74 7.09
C PRO A 14 -11.52 34.05 7.87
N PRO A 15 -11.01 34.67 8.96
CA PRO A 15 -9.97 34.06 9.77
C PRO A 15 -10.44 32.68 10.21
N ALA A 16 -9.63 31.67 9.91
CA ALA A 16 -9.99 30.29 10.12
C ALA A 16 -10.38 30.06 11.58
N PRO A 17 -11.37 29.20 11.90
CA PRO A 17 -11.90 29.06 13.26
C PRO A 17 -10.82 28.84 14.34
N TRP A 18 -9.71 28.17 13.98
CA TRP A 18 -8.56 27.92 14.86
C TRP A 18 -7.62 29.11 15.09
N THR A 19 -7.89 30.28 14.48
CA THR A 19 -7.15 31.53 14.70
C THR A 19 -7.81 32.43 15.73
N LYS A 20 -9.06 32.13 16.11
CA LYS A 20 -9.82 32.87 17.11
C LYS A 20 -9.67 32.14 18.45
N ASP A 21 -9.14 32.83 19.45
CA ASP A 21 -9.22 32.49 20.88
C ASP A 21 -8.24 31.48 21.53
N VAL A 22 -7.19 30.99 20.88
CA VAL A 22 -6.16 30.22 21.62
C VAL A 22 -5.03 31.14 22.07
N ARG A 23 -4.98 31.45 23.38
CA ARG A 23 -3.87 32.23 23.99
C ARG A 23 -2.58 31.41 24.14
N ASP A 24 -2.68 30.09 24.04
CA ASP A 24 -1.55 29.14 24.11
C ASP A 24 -1.17 28.60 22.73
N GLU A 25 0.00 29.00 22.23
CA GLU A 25 0.55 28.55 20.95
C GLU A 25 0.69 27.02 20.88
N ALA A 26 0.99 26.36 22.00
CA ALA A 26 1.17 24.92 22.06
C ALA A 26 -0.17 24.17 21.87
N GLU A 27 -1.24 24.66 22.49
CA GLU A 27 -2.59 24.10 22.30
C GLU A 27 -3.06 24.24 20.85
N ARG A 28 -2.77 25.40 20.24
CA ARG A 28 -3.08 25.63 18.82
C ARG A 28 -2.31 24.68 17.91
N ALA A 29 -1.02 24.47 18.17
CA ALA A 29 -0.20 23.54 17.41
C ALA A 29 -0.72 22.09 17.52
N ARG A 30 -1.07 21.63 18.74
CA ARG A 30 -1.66 20.30 18.97
C ARG A 30 -2.97 20.13 18.19
N SER A 31 -3.88 21.10 18.30
CA SER A 31 -5.16 21.08 17.59
C SER A 31 -4.99 21.03 16.07
N MET A 32 -4.03 21.79 15.53
CA MET A 32 -3.72 21.78 14.10
C MET A 32 -3.24 20.41 13.63
N VAL A 33 -2.30 19.77 14.34
CA VAL A 33 -1.81 18.44 13.95
C VAL A 33 -2.91 17.37 14.07
N LEU A 34 -3.73 17.41 15.13
CA LEU A 34 -4.86 16.47 15.27
C LEU A 34 -5.92 16.63 14.18
N SER A 35 -6.16 17.85 13.71
CA SER A 35 -7.10 18.11 12.61
C SER A 35 -6.66 17.48 11.28
N GLN A 36 -5.36 17.25 11.10
CA GLN A 36 -4.83 16.60 9.90
C GLN A 36 -5.17 15.10 9.84
N LEU A 37 -5.53 14.47 10.97
CA LEU A 37 -5.98 13.07 11.01
C LEU A 37 -7.34 12.84 10.32
N THR A 38 -8.08 13.91 10.03
CA THR A 38 -9.34 13.86 9.26
C THR A 38 -9.19 14.35 7.83
N TRP A 39 -7.99 14.79 7.43
CA TRP A 39 -7.79 15.44 6.14
C TRP A 39 -7.98 14.47 4.95
N PRO A 40 -8.55 14.87 3.80
CA PRO A 40 -8.80 13.93 2.71
C PRO A 40 -7.55 13.26 2.12
N SER A 41 -6.41 13.95 2.16
CA SER A 41 -5.12 13.38 1.72
C SER A 41 -4.63 12.31 2.71
N VAL A 42 -4.40 11.10 2.19
CA VAL A 42 -3.93 9.97 2.99
C VAL A 42 -2.49 10.17 3.47
N MET A 43 -1.66 10.85 2.68
CA MET A 43 -0.30 11.23 3.04
C MET A 43 -0.30 12.27 4.16
N VAL A 44 -1.22 13.24 4.14
CA VAL A 44 -1.35 14.20 5.26
C VAL A 44 -1.74 13.47 6.54
N ARG A 45 -2.70 12.53 6.49
CA ARG A 45 -3.06 11.71 7.67
C ARG A 45 -1.89 10.89 8.18
N GLU A 46 -1.16 10.22 7.28
CA GLU A 46 0.02 9.42 7.63
C GLU A 46 1.09 10.27 8.30
N ARG A 47 1.45 11.42 7.71
CA ARG A 47 2.48 12.32 8.24
C ARG A 47 2.07 12.94 9.56
N ALA A 48 0.81 13.34 9.72
CA ALA A 48 0.29 13.81 11.00
C ALA A 48 0.43 12.73 12.07
N CYS A 49 0.08 11.48 11.75
CA CYS A 49 0.21 10.36 12.66
C CYS A 49 1.68 10.09 13.05
N VAL A 50 2.62 10.17 12.09
CA VAL A 50 4.07 10.08 12.36
C VAL A 50 4.52 11.20 13.29
N VAL A 51 4.18 12.46 13.00
CA VAL A 51 4.57 13.62 13.82
C VAL A 51 4.01 13.52 15.23
N ILE A 52 2.73 13.14 15.39
CA ILE A 52 2.13 12.91 16.70
C ILE A 52 2.92 11.82 17.43
N SER A 53 3.27 10.73 16.75
CA SER A 53 4.01 9.62 17.36
C SER A 53 5.41 10.04 17.82
N GLU A 54 6.10 10.87 17.05
CA GLU A 54 7.41 11.42 17.40
C GLU A 54 7.33 12.33 18.63
N ILE A 55 6.30 13.20 18.71
CA ILE A 55 6.03 14.01 19.90
C ILE A 55 5.69 13.13 21.10
N LEU A 56 4.92 12.06 20.90
CA LEU A 56 4.63 11.12 21.97
C LEU A 56 5.87 10.35 22.43
N MET A 57 6.90 10.18 21.60
CA MET A 57 8.14 9.53 21.98
C MET A 57 9.11 10.45 22.74
N SER A 58 8.91 11.77 22.76
CA SER A 58 9.77 12.68 23.54
C SER A 58 9.55 12.55 25.05
N GLU A 59 10.54 12.99 25.83
CA GLU A 59 10.47 12.98 27.30
C GLU A 59 9.37 13.90 27.83
N GLU A 60 9.21 15.07 27.19
CA GLU A 60 8.11 15.99 27.41
C GLU A 60 7.18 15.94 26.19
N ASP A 61 6.06 15.21 26.29
CA ASP A 61 5.07 15.11 25.21
C ASP A 61 4.17 16.36 25.11
N GLY A 62 4.33 17.31 26.03
CA GLY A 62 3.55 18.54 26.10
C GLY A 62 2.04 18.32 26.24
N GLY A 63 1.62 17.20 26.85
CA GLY A 63 0.21 16.83 26.98
C GLY A 63 -0.39 16.27 25.68
N MET A 64 0.43 15.89 24.71
CA MET A 64 -0.04 15.30 23.44
C MET A 64 -0.80 13.99 23.67
N GLN A 65 -0.38 13.14 24.62
CA GLN A 65 -1.09 11.89 24.90
C GLN A 65 -2.55 12.14 25.31
N ASP A 66 -2.78 13.07 26.24
CA ASP A 66 -4.14 13.46 26.66
C ASP A 66 -4.93 14.07 25.51
N ALA A 67 -4.30 14.94 24.71
CA ALA A 67 -4.95 15.56 23.56
C ALA A 67 -5.38 14.52 22.50
N VAL A 68 -4.56 13.51 22.23
CA VAL A 68 -4.88 12.39 21.32
C VAL A 68 -6.03 11.57 21.88
N VAL A 69 -6.00 11.23 23.18
CA VAL A 69 -7.06 10.44 23.81
C VAL A 69 -8.39 11.20 23.82
N ASP A 70 -8.38 12.48 24.20
CA ASP A 70 -9.56 13.35 24.14
C ASP A 70 -10.10 13.46 22.72
N TRP A 71 -9.21 13.51 21.72
CA TRP A 71 -9.61 13.54 20.32
C TRP A 71 -10.27 12.23 19.91
N ILE A 72 -9.71 11.07 20.28
CA ILE A 72 -10.28 9.74 20.00
C ILE A 72 -11.67 9.59 20.63
N GLU A 73 -11.83 10.00 21.89
CA GLU A 73 -13.11 9.90 22.63
C GLU A 73 -14.23 10.74 21.98
N LYS A 74 -13.89 11.81 21.27
CA LYS A 74 -14.85 12.69 20.54
C LYS A 74 -15.26 12.15 19.18
N GLN A 75 -14.56 11.13 18.63
CA GLN A 75 -14.85 10.65 17.28
C GLN A 75 -16.03 9.67 17.26
N ALA A 76 -17.01 9.95 16.39
CA ALA A 76 -18.15 9.07 16.15
C ALA A 76 -17.87 7.95 15.13
N LEU A 77 -16.77 8.03 14.37
CA LEU A 77 -16.43 7.08 13.31
C LEU A 77 -15.27 6.19 13.75
N ALA A 78 -15.44 4.87 13.60
CA ALA A 78 -14.45 3.85 13.94
C ALA A 78 -13.10 4.10 13.25
N THR A 79 -13.12 4.44 11.96
CA THR A 79 -11.87 4.70 11.22
C THR A 79 -11.13 5.95 11.70
N LEU A 80 -11.83 6.97 12.17
CA LEU A 80 -11.18 8.15 12.74
C LEU A 80 -10.57 7.84 14.11
N ARG A 81 -11.27 7.08 14.96
CA ARG A 81 -10.68 6.57 16.22
C ARG A 81 -9.41 5.77 15.95
N ALA A 82 -9.45 4.90 14.94
CA ALA A 82 -8.29 4.11 14.52
C ALA A 82 -7.09 5.00 14.14
N ASN A 83 -7.29 6.13 13.46
CA ASN A 83 -6.19 7.05 13.12
C ASN A 83 -5.46 7.59 14.36
N GLY A 84 -6.19 7.91 15.42
CA GLY A 84 -5.59 8.35 16.70
C GLY A 84 -4.91 7.20 17.44
N LEU A 85 -5.56 6.03 17.48
CA LEU A 85 -4.96 4.82 18.08
C LEU A 85 -3.67 4.40 17.38
N LEU A 86 -3.59 4.53 16.05
CA LEU A 86 -2.39 4.27 15.28
C LEU A 86 -1.21 5.14 15.72
N ALA A 87 -1.45 6.39 16.11
CA ALA A 87 -0.39 7.27 16.62
C ALA A 87 0.17 6.73 17.96
N LEU A 88 -0.71 6.27 18.86
CA LEU A 88 -0.30 5.63 20.11
C LEU A 88 0.45 4.32 19.85
N VAL A 89 -0.05 3.48 18.94
CA VAL A 89 0.55 2.19 18.55
C VAL A 89 1.95 2.41 18.00
N ARG A 90 2.12 3.37 17.08
CA ARG A 90 3.42 3.71 16.52
C ARG A 90 4.38 4.26 17.59
N ALA A 91 3.87 5.07 18.51
CA ALA A 91 4.66 5.59 19.64
C ALA A 91 5.01 4.53 20.70
N GLY A 92 4.40 3.33 20.65
CA GLY A 92 4.51 2.33 21.71
C GLY A 92 3.93 2.81 23.05
N ARG A 93 2.98 3.77 23.02
CA ARG A 93 2.38 4.37 24.22
C ARG A 93 1.12 3.61 24.61
N ALA A 94 1.12 3.06 25.81
CA ALA A 94 -0.05 2.37 26.36
C ALA A 94 -1.27 3.29 26.47
N TRP A 95 -2.46 2.70 26.37
CA TRP A 95 -3.70 3.41 26.66
C TRP A 95 -3.74 3.83 28.15
N PRO A 96 -4.11 5.07 28.50
CA PRO A 96 -4.15 5.50 29.90
C PRO A 96 -5.18 4.69 30.71
N PRO A 97 -4.80 4.04 31.83
CA PRO A 97 -5.73 3.23 32.63
C PRO A 97 -6.91 4.00 33.23
N SER A 98 -6.75 5.31 33.44
CA SER A 98 -7.80 6.20 33.96
C SER A 98 -8.87 6.57 32.94
N ARG A 99 -8.61 6.32 31.65
CA ARG A 99 -9.48 6.71 30.54
C ARG A 99 -10.34 5.54 30.10
N ARG A 100 -11.61 5.83 29.79
CA ARG A 100 -12.54 4.80 29.32
C ARG A 100 -12.09 4.35 27.93
N LEU A 101 -11.95 3.04 27.73
CA LEU A 101 -11.69 2.50 26.40
C LEU A 101 -12.77 3.01 25.42
N PRO A 102 -12.39 3.47 24.22
CA PRO A 102 -13.35 3.91 23.23
C PRO A 102 -14.35 2.78 22.95
N ALA A 103 -15.62 3.15 22.69
CA ALA A 103 -16.66 2.16 22.40
C ALA A 103 -16.17 1.17 21.32
N GLY A 104 -16.36 -0.13 21.56
CA GLY A 104 -15.58 -1.18 20.92
C GLY A 104 -15.97 -1.43 19.46
N ASP A 105 -15.52 -0.61 18.51
CA ASP A 105 -15.45 -1.11 17.14
C ASP A 105 -14.28 -2.09 16.99
N LEU A 106 -14.45 -3.10 16.14
CA LEU A 106 -13.52 -4.22 16.05
C LEU A 106 -12.08 -3.79 15.72
N LEU A 107 -11.89 -2.76 14.89
CA LEU A 107 -10.55 -2.28 14.54
C LEU A 107 -9.89 -1.57 15.72
N SER A 108 -10.61 -0.68 16.41
CA SER A 108 -10.12 -0.04 17.63
C SER A 108 -9.73 -1.07 18.69
N CYS A 109 -10.49 -2.15 18.82
CA CYS A 109 -10.18 -3.24 19.75
C CYS A 109 -8.90 -3.98 19.40
N LEU A 110 -8.67 -4.27 18.11
CA LEU A 110 -7.42 -4.86 17.65
C LEU A 110 -6.23 -3.94 17.91
N LEU A 111 -6.36 -2.64 17.65
CA LEU A 111 -5.29 -1.66 17.91
C LEU A 111 -5.03 -1.48 19.41
N LEU A 112 -6.05 -1.52 20.26
CA LEU A 112 -5.89 -1.48 21.71
C LEU A 112 -5.19 -2.75 22.25
N GLN A 113 -5.40 -3.91 21.63
CA GLN A 113 -4.66 -5.13 21.95
C GLN A 113 -3.16 -4.99 21.63
N GLU A 114 -2.82 -4.36 20.50
CA GLU A 114 -1.42 -4.03 20.17
C GLU A 114 -0.79 -3.07 21.21
N LEU A 115 -1.60 -2.26 21.89
CA LEU A 115 -1.17 -1.41 23.01
C LEU A 115 -1.09 -2.14 24.36
N GLY A 116 -1.36 -3.45 24.41
CA GLY A 116 -1.37 -4.25 25.63
C GLY A 116 -2.60 -4.03 26.51
N ALA A 117 -3.65 -3.37 26.02
CA ALA A 117 -4.89 -3.20 26.78
C ALA A 117 -5.62 -4.55 26.92
N SER A 118 -5.81 -4.99 28.16
CA SER A 118 -6.60 -6.18 28.49
C SER A 118 -8.06 -5.79 28.79
N GLY A 119 -9.01 -6.70 28.54
CA GLY A 119 -10.41 -6.52 28.92
C GLY A 119 -11.41 -6.26 27.80
N TRP A 120 -11.00 -6.34 26.52
CA TRP A 120 -11.97 -6.39 25.44
C TRP A 120 -12.59 -7.79 25.29
N SER A 121 -13.90 -7.83 25.01
CA SER A 121 -14.61 -9.03 24.60
C SER A 121 -15.52 -8.74 23.41
N GLU A 122 -15.76 -9.74 22.56
CA GLU A 122 -16.66 -9.64 21.39
C GLU A 122 -18.06 -9.13 21.75
N GLY A 123 -18.51 -9.34 23.00
CA GLY A 123 -19.80 -8.84 23.50
C GLY A 123 -19.87 -7.31 23.69
N THR A 124 -18.75 -6.61 23.54
CA THR A 124 -18.69 -5.13 23.64
C THR A 124 -18.68 -4.43 22.29
N LEU A 125 -18.85 -5.20 21.21
CA LEU A 125 -18.75 -4.66 19.85
C LEU A 125 -19.88 -3.66 19.55
N GLU A 126 -19.52 -2.48 19.02
CA GLU A 126 -20.49 -1.46 18.62
C GLU A 126 -21.10 -1.80 17.26
N TYR A 127 -22.39 -2.13 17.27
CA TYR A 127 -23.24 -2.21 16.07
C TYR A 127 -24.67 -1.83 16.45
N SER A 128 -25.48 -1.48 15.46
CA SER A 128 -26.90 -1.16 15.68
C SER A 128 -27.71 -2.45 15.81
N GLN A 129 -28.99 -2.37 16.11
CA GLN A 129 -29.85 -3.55 16.07
C GLN A 129 -29.85 -4.22 14.68
N THR A 130 -30.33 -5.46 14.62
CA THR A 130 -30.55 -6.14 13.34
C THR A 130 -31.47 -5.30 12.46
N VAL A 131 -31.07 -5.13 11.20
CA VAL A 131 -31.79 -4.32 10.20
C VAL A 131 -33.30 -4.65 10.18
N PRO A 132 -34.18 -3.64 10.29
CA PRO A 132 -35.63 -3.86 10.22
C PRO A 132 -36.06 -4.54 8.93
N ALA A 133 -37.10 -5.39 9.00
CA ALA A 133 -37.56 -6.17 7.85
C ALA A 133 -37.95 -5.29 6.65
N ASN A 134 -38.51 -4.10 6.91
CA ASN A 134 -38.94 -3.11 5.92
C ASN A 134 -37.83 -2.14 5.48
N PHE A 135 -36.61 -2.22 6.03
CA PHE A 135 -35.52 -1.35 5.60
C PHE A 135 -35.02 -1.75 4.21
N ALA A 136 -34.91 -0.74 3.35
CA ALA A 136 -34.26 -0.80 2.05
C ALA A 136 -33.08 0.18 2.05
N PRO A 137 -31.85 -0.28 1.74
CA PRO A 137 -30.71 0.62 1.61
C PRO A 137 -31.00 1.73 0.61
N GLU A 138 -30.54 2.94 0.91
CA GLU A 138 -30.64 4.07 -0.01
C GLU A 138 -29.99 3.72 -1.36
N ARG A 139 -30.59 4.20 -2.46
CA ARG A 139 -30.05 3.98 -3.81
C ARG A 139 -28.63 4.54 -3.94
N PHE A 140 -28.34 5.64 -3.25
CA PHE A 140 -27.03 6.27 -3.23
C PHE A 140 -25.94 5.29 -2.73
N PHE A 141 -26.18 4.64 -1.59
CA PHE A 141 -25.24 3.70 -0.98
C PHE A 141 -24.75 2.65 -1.97
N ARG A 142 -25.68 1.94 -2.62
CA ARG A 142 -25.32 0.87 -3.58
C ARG A 142 -24.64 1.40 -4.83
N ARG A 143 -25.06 2.58 -5.30
CA ARG A 143 -24.54 3.17 -6.54
C ARG A 143 -23.10 3.65 -6.39
N TYR A 144 -22.74 4.18 -5.22
CA TYR A 144 -21.47 4.90 -5.03
C TYR A 144 -20.44 4.25 -4.11
N VAL A 145 -20.75 3.11 -3.48
CA VAL A 145 -19.80 2.43 -2.57
C VAL A 145 -18.41 2.21 -3.19
N GLN A 146 -18.32 1.84 -4.47
CA GLN A 146 -17.04 1.63 -5.18
C GLN A 146 -16.34 2.92 -5.61
N ASN A 147 -17.04 4.06 -5.57
CA ASN A 147 -16.43 5.37 -5.81
C ASN A 147 -15.73 5.90 -4.55
N PHE A 148 -16.26 5.55 -3.37
CA PHE A 148 -15.69 5.97 -2.08
C PHE A 148 -14.74 4.95 -1.47
N LEU A 149 -14.87 3.67 -1.83
CA LEU A 149 -14.06 2.56 -1.35
C LEU A 149 -13.47 1.73 -2.49
N PRO A 150 -12.29 1.11 -2.29
CA PRO A 150 -11.77 0.11 -3.20
C PRO A 150 -12.77 -1.05 -3.43
N SER A 151 -12.78 -1.62 -4.64
CA SER A 151 -13.63 -2.76 -5.02
C SER A 151 -13.45 -3.99 -4.13
N SER A 152 -12.32 -4.10 -3.44
CA SER A 152 -12.06 -5.15 -2.45
C SER A 152 -13.10 -5.17 -1.33
N TYR A 153 -13.67 -4.03 -0.93
CA TYR A 153 -14.78 -4.01 0.03
C TYR A 153 -16.03 -4.68 -0.51
N THR A 154 -16.43 -4.41 -1.74
CA THR A 154 -17.66 -5.01 -2.30
C THR A 154 -17.46 -6.49 -2.59
N MET A 155 -16.29 -6.90 -3.10
CA MET A 155 -15.96 -8.32 -3.28
C MET A 155 -16.03 -9.09 -1.95
N ARG A 156 -15.56 -8.47 -0.86
CA ARG A 156 -15.63 -9.06 0.49
C ARG A 156 -17.04 -9.07 1.04
N ALA A 157 -17.80 -7.99 0.88
CA ALA A 157 -19.21 -7.96 1.25
C ALA A 157 -20.00 -9.06 0.54
N ASP A 158 -19.74 -9.31 -0.76
CA ASP A 158 -20.32 -10.42 -1.50
C ASP A 158 -19.89 -11.79 -0.97
N ARG A 159 -18.62 -11.94 -0.57
CA ARG A 159 -18.14 -13.17 0.08
C ARG A 159 -18.83 -13.41 1.42
N ILE A 160 -18.95 -12.38 2.25
CA ILE A 160 -19.63 -12.46 3.56
C ILE A 160 -21.12 -12.76 3.35
N GLU A 161 -21.79 -12.08 2.41
CA GLU A 161 -23.20 -12.34 2.05
C GLU A 161 -23.45 -13.81 1.71
N LYS A 162 -22.51 -14.45 1.00
CA LYS A 162 -22.53 -15.88 0.67
C LYS A 162 -22.33 -16.77 1.90
N MET A 163 -21.46 -16.38 2.85
CA MET A 163 -21.21 -17.12 4.09
C MET A 163 -22.36 -17.02 5.11
N VAL A 164 -22.97 -15.83 5.22
CA VAL A 164 -23.83 -15.40 6.32
C VAL A 164 -25.32 -15.72 6.09
N ALA A 165 -25.67 -16.33 4.95
CA ALA A 165 -27.06 -16.51 4.50
C ALA A 165 -27.83 -15.17 4.45
N ARG A 166 -27.61 -14.43 3.36
CA ARG A 166 -28.32 -13.23 2.87
C ARG A 166 -28.68 -12.15 3.91
N GLY A 167 -28.10 -10.96 3.80
CA GLY A 167 -28.48 -9.79 4.61
C GLY A 167 -27.33 -8.88 5.04
N PHE A 168 -26.08 -9.25 4.80
CA PHE A 168 -24.92 -8.42 5.12
C PHE A 168 -24.96 -7.09 4.39
N TRP A 169 -25.26 -7.09 3.09
CA TRP A 169 -25.43 -5.85 2.32
C TRP A 169 -26.54 -4.94 2.86
N ARG A 170 -27.62 -5.53 3.41
CA ARG A 170 -28.71 -4.78 4.02
C ARG A 170 -28.29 -4.20 5.37
N GLN A 171 -27.60 -4.98 6.20
CA GLN A 171 -27.06 -4.51 7.47
C GLN A 171 -26.04 -3.39 7.23
N TRP A 172 -25.11 -3.55 6.28
CA TRP A 172 -24.13 -2.51 5.97
C TRP A 172 -24.78 -1.21 5.51
N GLY A 173 -25.76 -1.29 4.60
CA GLY A 173 -26.53 -0.11 4.20
C GLY A 173 -27.29 0.55 5.37
N TYR A 174 -27.81 -0.24 6.32
CA TYR A 174 -28.49 0.26 7.50
C TYR A 174 -27.55 1.00 8.46
N GLU A 175 -26.41 0.39 8.78
CA GLU A 175 -25.37 1.04 9.58
C GLU A 175 -24.85 2.32 8.91
N TRP A 176 -24.74 2.33 7.59
CA TRP A 176 -24.33 3.49 6.82
C TRP A 176 -25.32 4.65 6.96
N SER A 177 -26.62 4.43 6.77
CA SER A 177 -27.63 5.48 6.92
C SER A 177 -27.65 6.05 8.34
N LEU A 178 -27.58 5.18 9.37
CA LEU A 178 -27.53 5.62 10.76
C LEU A 178 -26.28 6.45 11.08
N LEU A 179 -25.12 6.11 10.49
CA LEU A 179 -23.91 6.90 10.68
C LEU A 179 -24.00 8.25 9.97
N CYS A 180 -24.53 8.32 8.74
CA CYS A 180 -24.76 9.58 8.04
C CYS A 180 -25.63 10.53 8.87
N GLU A 181 -26.75 10.02 9.43
CA GLU A 181 -27.63 10.78 10.33
C GLU A 181 -26.90 11.24 11.59
N ARG A 182 -26.13 10.35 12.22
CA ARG A 182 -25.42 10.63 13.49
C ARG A 182 -24.30 11.66 13.33
N THR A 183 -23.59 11.66 12.21
CA THR A 183 -22.43 12.53 11.98
C THR A 183 -22.76 13.78 11.19
N SER A 184 -23.99 13.94 10.72
CA SER A 184 -24.41 15.03 9.82
C SER A 184 -23.50 15.17 8.60
N VAL A 185 -22.94 14.05 8.10
CA VAL A 185 -22.10 14.06 6.90
C VAL A 185 -23.01 14.16 5.69
N GLU A 186 -22.78 15.16 4.86
CA GLU A 186 -23.57 15.37 3.66
C GLU A 186 -23.35 14.22 2.65
N VAL A 187 -24.45 13.60 2.23
CA VAL A 187 -24.46 12.56 1.21
C VAL A 187 -24.47 13.24 -0.16
N SER A 188 -23.28 13.42 -0.74
CA SER A 188 -23.11 14.09 -2.03
C SER A 188 -22.00 13.46 -2.89
N GLU A 189 -22.24 13.44 -4.20
CA GLU A 189 -21.26 13.05 -5.22
C GLU A 189 -20.24 14.17 -5.51
N GLU A 190 -20.45 15.38 -5.00
CA GLU A 190 -19.56 16.52 -5.25
C GLU A 190 -18.14 16.27 -4.74
N SER A 191 -18.01 15.58 -3.61
CA SER A 191 -16.72 15.16 -3.07
C SER A 191 -15.94 14.27 -4.06
N LEU A 192 -16.63 13.43 -4.84
CA LEU A 192 -16.04 12.61 -5.90
C LEU A 192 -15.59 13.46 -7.09
N THR A 193 -16.28 14.57 -7.36
CA THR A 193 -15.93 15.47 -8.46
C THR A 193 -14.53 16.07 -8.27
N TYR A 194 -14.15 16.39 -7.04
CA TYR A 194 -12.82 16.94 -6.75
C TYR A 194 -11.77 15.86 -6.47
N TRP A 195 -12.10 14.81 -5.71
CA TRP A 195 -11.11 13.86 -5.20
C TRP A 195 -10.98 12.56 -5.99
N SER A 196 -11.94 12.23 -6.86
CA SER A 196 -11.97 10.90 -7.52
C SER A 196 -12.22 10.95 -9.02
N ARG A 197 -12.26 12.13 -9.66
CA ARG A 197 -12.29 12.19 -11.13
C ARG A 197 -10.93 11.78 -11.66
N ARG A 198 -10.92 11.02 -12.77
CA ARG A 198 -9.70 10.68 -13.50
C ARG A 198 -8.87 11.93 -13.85
N GLU A 199 -9.55 13.05 -14.09
CA GLU A 199 -8.92 14.36 -14.37
C GLU A 199 -8.32 15.03 -13.13
N SER A 200 -8.82 14.72 -11.92
CA SER A 200 -8.29 15.26 -10.66
C SER A 200 -6.97 14.62 -10.24
N GLY A 201 -6.59 13.51 -10.88
CA GLY A 201 -5.29 12.87 -10.73
C GLY A 201 -4.97 12.26 -9.37
N HIS A 202 -5.84 12.38 -8.36
CA HIS A 202 -5.65 11.76 -7.05
C HIS A 202 -5.79 10.25 -7.14
N VAL A 203 -4.77 9.52 -6.69
CA VAL A 203 -4.80 8.05 -6.69
C VAL A 203 -5.66 7.49 -5.57
N ILE A 204 -5.69 8.17 -4.43
CA ILE A 204 -6.51 7.80 -3.29
C ILE A 204 -6.83 9.03 -2.44
N ALA A 205 -8.04 9.06 -1.88
CA ALA A 205 -8.47 10.06 -0.91
C ALA A 205 -9.42 9.44 0.11
N ASP A 206 -9.33 9.92 1.35
CA ASP A 206 -10.22 9.56 2.45
C ASP A 206 -11.13 10.74 2.79
N VAL A 207 -12.15 10.95 1.96
CA VAL A 207 -13.19 11.95 2.26
C VAL A 207 -14.09 11.45 3.41
N ALA A 208 -14.82 12.36 4.04
CA ALA A 208 -15.68 12.04 5.19
C ALA A 208 -16.63 10.87 4.92
N LEU A 209 -17.23 10.82 3.72
CA LEU A 209 -18.13 9.72 3.37
C LEU A 209 -17.41 8.37 3.23
N SER A 210 -16.15 8.35 2.79
CA SER A 210 -15.33 7.13 2.78
C SER A 210 -15.11 6.58 4.19
N ASP A 211 -14.91 7.46 5.19
CA ASP A 211 -14.84 7.06 6.60
C ASP A 211 -16.17 6.52 7.13
N VAL A 212 -17.31 7.09 6.70
CA VAL A 212 -18.66 6.56 7.01
C VAL A 212 -18.86 5.17 6.41
N TYR A 213 -18.50 4.95 5.14
CA TYR A 213 -18.59 3.64 4.48
C TYR A 213 -17.74 2.57 5.19
N ARG A 214 -16.50 2.88 5.58
CA ARG A 214 -15.64 1.92 6.28
C ARG A 214 -16.10 1.67 7.72
N SER A 215 -16.52 2.71 8.42
CA SER A 215 -17.02 2.58 9.79
C SER A 215 -18.31 1.77 9.84
N SER A 216 -19.23 1.98 8.90
CA SER A 216 -20.44 1.16 8.78
C SER A 216 -20.14 -0.28 8.37
N PHE A 217 -19.11 -0.51 7.54
CA PHE A 217 -18.65 -1.86 7.23
C PHE A 217 -18.17 -2.59 8.49
N LEU A 218 -17.35 -1.94 9.33
CA LEU A 218 -16.88 -2.48 10.61
C LEU A 218 -18.05 -2.82 11.56
N ARG A 219 -19.08 -1.96 11.64
CA ARG A 219 -20.31 -2.23 12.41
C ARG A 219 -21.09 -3.43 11.86
N ALA A 220 -21.18 -3.58 10.53
CA ALA A 220 -21.83 -4.73 9.91
C ALA A 220 -21.06 -6.04 10.16
N ILE A 221 -19.71 -6.00 10.20
CA ILE A 221 -18.88 -7.13 10.62
C ILE A 221 -19.15 -7.48 12.09
N ALA A 222 -19.19 -6.48 12.97
CA ALA A 222 -19.53 -6.68 14.38
C ALA A 222 -20.92 -7.32 14.57
N TRP A 223 -21.92 -6.89 13.80
CA TRP A 223 -23.23 -7.54 13.76
C TRP A 223 -23.14 -9.02 13.31
N ALA A 224 -22.37 -9.32 12.27
CA ALA A 224 -22.21 -10.68 11.77
C ALA A 224 -21.50 -11.59 12.80
N LEU A 225 -20.49 -11.07 13.50
CA LEU A 225 -19.79 -11.77 14.57
C LEU A 225 -20.69 -12.05 15.78
N SER A 226 -21.35 -11.02 16.31
CA SER A 226 -22.25 -11.15 17.46
C SER A 226 -23.42 -12.11 17.19
N SER A 227 -23.88 -12.16 15.94
CA SER A 227 -24.88 -13.11 15.46
C SER A 227 -24.32 -14.51 15.17
N LYS A 228 -23.03 -14.76 15.40
CA LYS A 228 -22.30 -16.02 15.11
C LYS A 228 -22.41 -16.47 13.66
N ARG A 229 -22.54 -15.52 12.73
CA ARG A 229 -22.70 -15.78 11.28
C ARG A 229 -21.36 -15.90 10.56
N ILE A 230 -20.29 -15.36 11.14
CA ILE A 230 -18.89 -15.54 10.70
C ILE A 230 -18.03 -15.95 11.88
N LYS A 231 -16.87 -16.57 11.60
CA LYS A 231 -15.91 -16.94 12.66
C LYS A 231 -15.17 -15.69 13.19
N PRO A 232 -14.72 -15.70 14.45
CA PRO A 232 -13.88 -14.63 15.00
C PRO A 232 -12.70 -14.24 14.11
N ASP A 233 -11.94 -15.22 13.61
CA ASP A 233 -10.76 -14.95 12.77
C ASP A 233 -11.14 -14.29 11.44
N ASP A 234 -12.25 -14.68 10.83
CA ASP A 234 -12.77 -14.02 9.62
C ASP A 234 -13.13 -12.56 9.92
N GLY A 235 -13.80 -12.30 11.06
CA GLY A 235 -14.15 -10.95 11.47
C GLY A 235 -12.92 -10.08 11.75
N ARG A 236 -11.92 -10.61 12.45
CA ARG A 236 -10.63 -9.94 12.70
C ARG A 236 -9.93 -9.62 11.39
N TYR A 237 -9.86 -10.58 10.48
CA TYR A 237 -9.32 -10.40 9.14
C TYR A 237 -10.05 -9.28 8.38
N PHE A 238 -11.38 -9.24 8.39
CA PHE A 238 -12.12 -8.17 7.71
C PHE A 238 -11.96 -6.80 8.37
N ALA A 239 -11.88 -6.72 9.70
CA ALA A 239 -11.61 -5.46 10.38
C ALA A 239 -10.19 -4.95 10.12
N PHE A 240 -9.23 -5.87 10.13
CA PHE A 240 -7.85 -5.58 9.79
C PHE A 240 -7.73 -4.90 8.41
N LEU A 241 -8.47 -5.40 7.41
CA LEU A 241 -8.48 -4.82 6.07
C LEU A 241 -9.02 -3.38 5.99
N ALA A 242 -9.68 -2.89 7.03
CA ALA A 242 -10.07 -1.49 7.16
C ALA A 242 -8.95 -0.58 7.71
N CYS A 243 -7.94 -1.17 8.35
CA CYS A 243 -6.75 -0.47 8.81
C CYS A 243 -6.05 0.20 7.62
N PRO A 244 -5.70 1.50 7.70
CA PRO A 244 -5.08 2.21 6.59
C PRO A 244 -3.59 1.86 6.36
N VAL A 245 -2.97 1.14 7.30
CA VAL A 245 -1.55 0.76 7.29
C VAL A 245 -1.37 -0.67 7.79
N ASP A 246 -0.32 -1.31 7.30
CA ASP A 246 0.30 -2.47 7.95
C ASP A 246 1.27 -1.99 9.02
N LEU A 247 1.17 -2.45 10.27
CA LEU A 247 2.03 -1.98 11.37
C LEU A 247 3.50 -2.39 11.19
N GLY A 248 3.77 -3.53 10.56
CA GLY A 248 5.11 -3.98 10.22
C GLY A 248 5.74 -3.10 9.15
N LEU A 249 5.10 -3.00 7.98
CA LEU A 249 5.61 -2.17 6.88
C LEU A 249 5.65 -0.69 7.26
N TRP A 250 4.74 -0.20 8.10
CA TRP A 250 4.76 1.20 8.53
C TRP A 250 6.01 1.57 9.35
N ARG A 251 6.72 0.58 9.91
CA ARG A 251 8.06 0.77 10.50
C ARG A 251 9.15 0.96 9.46
N VAL A 252 9.02 0.35 8.28
CA VAL A 252 9.97 0.48 7.18
C VAL A 252 9.95 1.92 6.68
N ARG A 253 11.07 2.63 6.83
CA ARG A 253 11.23 4.01 6.35
C ARG A 253 11.73 3.98 4.91
N PRO A 254 11.12 4.75 3.98
CA PRO A 254 11.66 4.90 2.65
C PRO A 254 13.10 5.41 2.70
N GLY A 255 13.99 4.71 2.01
CA GLY A 255 15.39 5.06 1.88
C GLY A 255 15.65 6.15 0.83
N ARG A 256 16.92 6.36 0.52
CA ARG A 256 17.34 7.17 -0.63
C ARG A 256 17.33 6.32 -1.88
N MET A 257 17.00 6.93 -3.01
CA MET A 257 17.20 6.31 -4.32
C MET A 257 18.68 5.91 -4.44
N PRO A 258 18.99 4.65 -4.83
CA PRO A 258 20.37 4.23 -4.99
C PRO A 258 21.10 5.07 -6.04
N ALA A 259 22.38 5.33 -5.81
CA ALA A 259 23.19 6.13 -6.73
C ALA A 259 23.33 5.50 -8.13
N TRP A 260 23.20 4.17 -8.23
CA TRP A 260 23.25 3.43 -9.48
C TRP A 260 21.90 3.39 -10.21
N TRP A 261 20.80 3.82 -9.56
CA TRP A 261 19.48 3.79 -10.18
C TRP A 261 19.47 4.69 -11.43
N PRO A 262 18.96 4.21 -12.58
CA PRO A 262 18.92 5.01 -13.80
C PRO A 262 18.16 6.32 -13.55
N HIS A 263 18.80 7.45 -13.83
CA HIS A 263 18.20 8.77 -13.74
C HIS A 263 18.66 9.61 -14.93
N THR A 264 17.71 10.15 -15.67
CA THR A 264 17.99 10.95 -16.87
C THR A 264 16.90 12.00 -17.04
N THR A 265 17.21 13.07 -17.76
CA THR A 265 16.20 13.98 -18.30
C THR A 265 15.61 13.36 -19.57
N VAL A 266 14.33 13.59 -19.83
CA VAL A 266 13.72 13.24 -21.11
C VAL A 266 14.11 14.31 -22.12
N ASP A 267 14.66 13.90 -23.26
CA ASP A 267 14.99 14.83 -24.34
C ASP A 267 13.70 15.24 -25.07
N GLU A 268 13.37 16.54 -25.11
CA GLU A 268 12.22 17.05 -25.89
C GLU A 268 12.58 17.29 -27.38
N GLY A 269 13.74 16.79 -27.82
CA GLY A 269 14.18 16.85 -29.21
C GLY A 269 13.40 15.90 -30.13
N PRO A 270 13.64 15.97 -31.45
CA PRO A 270 12.95 15.11 -32.43
C PRO A 270 13.30 13.62 -32.30
N ILE A 271 14.39 13.29 -31.60
CA ILE A 271 14.84 11.92 -31.35
C ILE A 271 14.95 11.73 -29.84
N ASP A 272 14.11 10.86 -29.30
CA ASP A 272 14.18 10.49 -27.89
C ASP A 272 15.33 9.48 -27.66
N THR A 273 16.42 9.94 -27.04
CA THR A 273 17.57 9.08 -26.72
C THR A 273 17.47 8.41 -25.33
N THR A 274 16.39 8.69 -24.59
CA THR A 274 16.19 8.23 -23.20
C THR A 274 16.25 6.72 -23.10
N VAL A 275 15.56 6.00 -24.00
CA VAL A 275 15.55 4.54 -24.05
C VAL A 275 16.96 3.95 -24.20
N ALA A 276 17.77 4.52 -25.09
CA ALA A 276 19.13 4.05 -25.32
C ALA A 276 20.07 4.31 -24.13
N ARG A 277 19.89 5.45 -23.43
CA ARG A 277 20.64 5.76 -22.20
C ARG A 277 20.28 4.78 -21.07
N VAL A 278 18.99 4.57 -20.82
CA VAL A 278 18.52 3.62 -19.80
C VAL A 278 19.06 2.22 -20.07
N TRP A 279 19.03 1.75 -21.31
CA TRP A 279 19.58 0.43 -21.63
C TRP A 279 21.09 0.31 -21.40
N ARG A 280 21.85 1.37 -21.65
CA ARG A 280 23.27 1.41 -21.33
C ARG A 280 23.51 1.33 -19.82
N ASP A 281 22.74 2.08 -19.04
CA ASP A 281 22.84 2.07 -17.57
C ASP A 281 22.52 0.67 -17.00
N VAL A 282 21.50 0.00 -17.54
CA VAL A 282 21.15 -1.39 -17.17
C VAL A 282 22.25 -2.38 -17.56
N GLU A 283 22.83 -2.25 -18.74
CA GLU A 283 23.96 -3.09 -19.18
C GLU A 283 25.19 -2.92 -18.28
N ASP A 284 25.51 -1.69 -17.91
CA ASP A 284 26.64 -1.39 -17.04
C ASP A 284 26.37 -1.86 -15.60
N LEU A 285 25.12 -1.75 -15.12
CA LEU A 285 24.70 -2.32 -13.85
C LEU A 285 24.79 -3.86 -13.84
N TRP A 286 24.36 -4.52 -14.92
CA TRP A 286 24.49 -5.98 -15.08
C TRP A 286 25.97 -6.40 -15.00
N LYS A 287 26.87 -5.70 -15.69
CA LYS A 287 28.32 -5.99 -15.63
C LYS A 287 28.88 -5.74 -14.22
N ALA A 288 28.46 -4.65 -13.57
CA ALA A 288 28.95 -4.28 -12.25
C ALA A 288 28.59 -5.33 -11.18
N GLN A 289 27.35 -5.85 -11.20
CA GLN A 289 26.96 -6.90 -10.24
C GLN A 289 27.71 -8.22 -10.46
N GLN A 290 28.16 -8.52 -11.68
CA GLN A 290 28.96 -9.72 -11.95
C GLN A 290 30.38 -9.63 -11.39
N SER A 291 30.83 -8.44 -10.95
CA SER A 291 32.15 -8.29 -10.33
C SER A 291 32.27 -9.06 -9.01
N VAL A 292 33.44 -9.63 -8.74
CA VAL A 292 33.74 -10.42 -7.52
C VAL A 292 33.58 -9.58 -6.24
N ALA A 293 33.70 -8.26 -6.33
CA ALA A 293 33.60 -7.35 -5.19
C ALA A 293 32.16 -7.14 -4.68
N GLY A 294 31.14 -7.38 -5.51
CA GLY A 294 29.74 -7.24 -5.10
C GLY A 294 29.29 -8.38 -4.20
N THR A 295 28.59 -8.07 -3.10
CA THR A 295 28.10 -9.06 -2.11
C THR A 295 26.68 -9.54 -2.35
N SER A 296 25.91 -8.85 -3.19
CA SER A 296 24.52 -9.15 -3.51
C SER A 296 24.24 -9.13 -5.03
N TYR A 297 23.17 -9.81 -5.42
CA TYR A 297 22.49 -9.67 -6.71
C TYR A 297 21.19 -8.87 -6.52
N ILE A 298 20.77 -8.16 -7.56
CA ILE A 298 19.43 -7.57 -7.61
C ILE A 298 18.47 -8.68 -8.05
N ALA A 299 17.70 -9.22 -7.11
CA ALA A 299 16.69 -10.24 -7.39
C ALA A 299 15.39 -9.63 -7.92
N HIS A 300 15.07 -8.40 -7.51
CA HIS A 300 14.03 -7.58 -8.12
C HIS A 300 14.38 -6.10 -7.97
N ALA A 301 14.01 -5.28 -8.93
CA ALA A 301 13.91 -3.84 -8.72
C ALA A 301 12.89 -3.20 -9.65
N SER A 302 12.11 -2.25 -9.15
CA SER A 302 11.19 -1.48 -9.97
C SER A 302 11.21 -0.01 -9.58
N GLY A 303 11.07 0.90 -10.54
CA GLY A 303 11.09 2.32 -10.20
C GLY A 303 10.78 3.27 -11.33
N PHE A 304 10.52 4.50 -10.92
CA PHE A 304 10.45 5.65 -11.82
C PHE A 304 11.86 6.02 -12.31
N ILE A 305 11.99 6.40 -13.59
CA ILE A 305 13.28 6.85 -14.16
C ILE A 305 13.24 8.34 -14.48
N ALA A 306 12.28 8.76 -15.31
CA ALA A 306 12.28 10.10 -15.89
C ALA A 306 10.87 10.56 -16.27
N GLU A 307 10.67 11.88 -16.23
CA GLU A 307 9.48 12.58 -16.70
C GLU A 307 9.90 13.70 -17.66
N SER A 308 9.16 13.91 -18.75
CA SER A 308 9.28 15.15 -19.52
C SER A 308 8.74 16.34 -18.71
N ALA A 309 9.23 17.55 -18.98
CA ALA A 309 8.85 18.74 -18.19
C ALA A 309 7.34 19.02 -18.20
N ASN A 310 6.66 18.64 -19.28
CA ASN A 310 5.22 18.75 -19.46
C ASN A 310 4.42 17.50 -19.00
N GLY A 311 5.08 16.51 -18.40
CA GLY A 311 4.45 15.27 -17.90
C GLY A 311 3.86 14.38 -18.99
N ARG A 312 4.18 14.61 -20.27
CA ARG A 312 3.63 13.84 -21.40
C ARG A 312 4.29 12.49 -21.57
N ILE A 313 5.58 12.38 -21.26
CA ILE A 313 6.35 11.15 -21.38
C ILE A 313 6.86 10.78 -19.99
N VAL A 314 6.62 9.52 -19.60
CA VAL A 314 7.08 8.94 -18.34
C VAL A 314 7.79 7.63 -18.65
N TYR A 315 8.97 7.45 -18.06
CA TYR A 315 9.75 6.22 -18.15
C TYR A 315 9.80 5.48 -16.82
N GLN A 316 9.56 4.18 -16.86
CA GLN A 316 9.62 3.28 -15.71
C GLN A 316 10.33 1.99 -16.09
N ILE A 317 11.03 1.39 -15.13
CA ILE A 317 11.75 0.12 -15.35
C ILE A 317 11.38 -0.90 -14.29
N GLU A 318 11.36 -2.16 -14.71
CA GLU A 318 11.26 -3.34 -13.87
C GLU A 318 12.39 -4.31 -14.25
N ILE A 319 13.15 -4.75 -13.26
CA ILE A 319 14.22 -5.75 -13.35
C ILE A 319 13.77 -6.95 -12.54
N HIS A 320 13.64 -8.10 -13.19
CA HIS A 320 13.27 -9.36 -12.55
C HIS A 320 14.45 -10.32 -12.64
N GLY A 321 15.02 -10.66 -11.49
CA GLY A 321 15.99 -11.75 -11.39
C GLY A 321 15.30 -13.08 -11.57
N PHE A 322 15.95 -14.00 -12.28
CA PHE A 322 15.43 -15.35 -12.48
C PHE A 322 16.57 -16.35 -12.71
N PHE A 323 16.24 -17.63 -12.60
CA PHE A 323 17.11 -18.75 -12.87
C PHE A 323 16.71 -19.40 -14.19
N GLN A 324 17.69 -19.59 -15.07
CA GLN A 324 17.51 -20.18 -16.39
C GLN A 324 18.23 -21.52 -16.48
N LYS A 325 17.54 -22.52 -17.03
CA LYS A 325 18.14 -23.80 -17.45
C LYS A 325 17.73 -24.13 -18.88
N CYS A 326 18.71 -24.43 -19.74
CA CYS A 326 18.47 -24.69 -21.16
C CYS A 326 18.31 -26.20 -21.43
N TYR A 327 17.21 -26.60 -22.05
CA TYR A 327 16.93 -27.99 -22.43
C TYR A 327 17.06 -28.26 -23.93
N GLY A 328 17.27 -27.23 -24.75
CA GLY A 328 17.24 -27.33 -26.20
C GLY A 328 17.71 -26.03 -26.88
N THR A 329 17.38 -25.85 -28.14
CA THR A 329 17.89 -24.72 -28.95
C THR A 329 16.88 -23.59 -29.10
N ASP A 330 15.60 -23.86 -28.83
CA ASP A 330 14.55 -22.87 -28.98
C ASP A 330 14.63 -21.82 -27.87
N THR A 331 14.75 -20.55 -28.26
CA THR A 331 14.95 -19.42 -27.35
C THR A 331 13.65 -18.64 -27.25
N PRO A 332 13.07 -18.46 -26.05
CA PRO A 332 11.84 -17.73 -25.90
C PRO A 332 12.03 -16.23 -26.18
N GLU A 333 10.96 -15.56 -26.57
CA GLU A 333 10.96 -14.10 -26.71
C GLU A 333 11.15 -13.44 -25.32
N PRO A 334 11.91 -12.34 -25.21
CA PRO A 334 12.13 -11.65 -23.93
C PRO A 334 10.83 -11.29 -23.19
N ALA A 335 9.79 -10.91 -23.93
CA ALA A 335 8.49 -10.57 -23.36
C ALA A 335 7.84 -11.74 -22.61
N ASP A 336 7.91 -12.96 -23.17
CA ASP A 336 7.36 -14.17 -22.55
C ASP A 336 8.08 -14.49 -21.23
N VAL A 337 9.40 -14.30 -21.20
CA VAL A 337 10.21 -14.51 -20.00
C VAL A 337 9.84 -13.50 -18.91
N VAL A 338 9.76 -12.19 -19.25
CA VAL A 338 9.34 -11.16 -18.29
C VAL A 338 7.94 -11.45 -17.75
N ASP A 339 7.00 -11.81 -18.62
CA ASP A 339 5.63 -12.12 -18.23
C ASP A 339 5.54 -13.34 -17.31
N ALA A 340 6.36 -14.37 -17.52
CA ALA A 340 6.39 -15.52 -16.63
C ALA A 340 6.94 -15.18 -15.24
N VAL A 341 8.09 -14.50 -15.17
CA VAL A 341 8.73 -14.20 -13.88
C VAL A 341 8.01 -13.12 -13.09
N SER A 342 7.33 -12.19 -13.77
CA SER A 342 6.58 -11.11 -13.10
C SER A 342 5.26 -11.57 -12.45
N ARG A 343 4.74 -12.75 -12.83
CA ARG A 343 3.53 -13.35 -12.23
C ARG A 343 3.79 -14.12 -10.93
N ALA A 344 5.06 -14.22 -10.52
CA ALA A 344 5.46 -14.92 -9.33
C ALA A 344 4.87 -14.24 -8.08
N THR A 345 3.98 -14.94 -7.38
CA THR A 345 3.29 -14.41 -6.20
C THR A 345 3.45 -15.33 -5.00
N GLY A 346 3.32 -14.74 -3.82
CA GLY A 346 3.30 -15.46 -2.55
C GLY A 346 2.60 -14.69 -1.46
N ARG A 347 2.71 -15.19 -0.23
CA ARG A 347 2.03 -14.65 0.94
C ARG A 347 2.94 -14.68 2.15
N VAL A 348 2.70 -13.74 3.05
CA VAL A 348 3.25 -13.79 4.42
C VAL A 348 2.09 -14.13 5.34
N ALA A 349 2.22 -15.23 6.10
CA ALA A 349 1.26 -15.57 7.14
C ALA A 349 1.44 -14.54 8.27
N GLY A 350 0.59 -13.50 8.31
CA GLY A 350 0.69 -12.37 9.25
C GLY A 350 0.71 -12.79 10.71
N GLU A 351 1.91 -13.11 11.22
CA GLU A 351 2.21 -13.56 12.56
C GLU A 351 3.13 -12.52 13.22
N PRO A 352 2.88 -12.11 14.48
CA PRO A 352 1.94 -12.70 15.45
C PRO A 352 0.48 -12.26 15.30
N SER A 353 0.19 -11.32 14.40
CA SER A 353 -1.12 -10.70 14.22
C SER A 353 -1.28 -10.29 12.77
N PHE A 354 -2.52 -10.36 12.26
CA PHE A 354 -2.80 -9.89 10.90
C PHE A 354 -2.36 -8.44 10.69
N LEU A 355 -2.29 -7.62 11.74
CA LEU A 355 -1.84 -6.23 11.68
C LEU A 355 -0.39 -6.02 11.23
N HIS A 356 0.43 -7.07 11.19
CA HIS A 356 1.85 -6.98 10.86
C HIS A 356 2.19 -7.83 9.65
N PHE A 357 2.91 -7.22 8.72
CA PHE A 357 3.65 -7.90 7.68
C PHE A 357 4.89 -8.56 8.31
N ALA A 358 4.70 -9.73 8.87
CA ALA A 358 5.77 -10.57 9.41
C ALA A 358 5.28 -12.01 9.47
N GLY A 359 6.24 -12.95 9.47
CA GLY A 359 5.96 -14.36 9.63
C GLY A 359 6.38 -15.21 8.43
N PRO A 360 5.96 -16.49 8.39
CA PRO A 360 6.34 -17.43 7.34
C PRO A 360 5.95 -16.96 5.95
N VAL A 361 6.89 -17.07 5.01
CA VAL A 361 6.68 -16.86 3.58
C VAL A 361 6.18 -18.16 2.96
N ALA A 362 5.14 -18.06 2.12
CA ALA A 362 4.61 -19.16 1.33
C ALA A 362 4.51 -18.76 -0.14
N ASP A 363 4.98 -19.63 -1.04
CA ASP A 363 4.92 -19.38 -2.48
C ASP A 363 3.61 -19.96 -3.06
N ASP A 364 2.89 -19.20 -3.88
CA ASP A 364 1.59 -19.61 -4.46
C ASP A 364 1.78 -20.48 -5.74
N GLY A 365 2.64 -21.50 -5.68
CA GLY A 365 2.71 -22.56 -6.70
C GLY A 365 3.97 -22.60 -7.58
N PHE A 366 4.99 -21.79 -7.31
CA PHE A 366 6.30 -21.91 -7.97
C PHE A 366 7.19 -22.93 -7.25
N GLY A 367 7.22 -24.17 -7.73
CA GLY A 367 8.06 -25.26 -7.22
C GLY A 367 9.48 -25.30 -7.79
N GLY A 368 10.13 -24.15 -8.02
CA GLY A 368 11.44 -24.06 -8.69
C GLY A 368 11.34 -23.84 -10.21
N LEU A 369 12.18 -24.53 -11.01
CA LEU A 369 12.23 -24.45 -12.50
C LEU A 369 11.04 -25.16 -13.18
N ALA A 370 9.83 -24.84 -12.72
CA ALA A 370 8.61 -25.53 -13.15
C ALA A 370 8.04 -24.96 -14.46
N ASP A 371 8.22 -23.67 -14.71
CA ASP A 371 7.71 -23.02 -15.92
C ASP A 371 8.68 -23.25 -17.08
N ARG A 372 8.17 -23.91 -18.13
CA ARG A 372 8.87 -24.06 -19.39
C ARG A 372 8.32 -23.07 -20.41
N ILE A 373 9.22 -22.29 -21.00
CA ILE A 373 8.92 -21.35 -22.07
C ILE A 373 9.89 -21.68 -23.19
N ALA A 374 9.38 -22.14 -24.34
CA ALA A 374 10.19 -22.81 -25.35
C ALA A 374 11.04 -23.93 -24.70
N ASP A 375 12.35 -23.97 -24.97
CA ASP A 375 13.26 -24.94 -24.38
C ASP A 375 13.91 -24.48 -23.06
N TRP A 376 13.45 -23.37 -22.46
CA TRP A 376 14.00 -22.86 -21.21
C TRP A 376 13.12 -23.25 -20.01
N GLY A 377 13.75 -23.80 -18.98
CA GLY A 377 13.20 -23.79 -17.63
C GLY A 377 13.51 -22.46 -16.96
N VAL A 378 12.48 -21.82 -16.42
CA VAL A 378 12.55 -20.51 -15.77
C VAL A 378 12.02 -20.62 -14.34
N ALA A 379 12.75 -20.03 -13.38
CA ALA A 379 12.30 -19.87 -12.01
C ALA A 379 12.57 -18.44 -11.54
N PRO A 380 11.60 -17.71 -10.99
CA PRO A 380 11.84 -16.35 -10.50
C PRO A 380 12.86 -16.34 -9.33
N ALA A 381 13.58 -15.25 -9.13
CA ALA A 381 14.42 -15.05 -7.93
C ALA A 381 13.72 -14.18 -6.88
N ALA A 382 12.51 -13.71 -7.19
CA ALA A 382 11.70 -12.87 -6.35
C ALA A 382 10.21 -13.21 -6.57
N ILE A 383 9.44 -13.18 -5.49
CA ILE A 383 7.98 -13.29 -5.52
C ILE A 383 7.38 -12.01 -4.98
N GLN A 384 6.34 -11.51 -5.65
CA GLN A 384 5.54 -10.42 -5.12
C GLN A 384 4.62 -10.97 -4.04
N VAL A 385 4.76 -10.47 -2.82
CA VAL A 385 3.94 -10.90 -1.69
C VAL A 385 2.87 -9.87 -1.39
N ASP A 386 1.64 -10.35 -1.27
CA ASP A 386 0.52 -9.53 -0.88
C ASP A 386 0.59 -9.24 0.62
N GLY A 387 0.94 -8.01 0.98
CA GLY A 387 0.79 -7.50 2.33
C GLY A 387 -0.67 -7.12 2.58
N LEU A 388 -1.41 -7.93 3.33
CA LEU A 388 -2.66 -7.51 3.95
C LEU A 388 -2.26 -6.49 5.02
N PRO A 389 -2.77 -5.23 5.13
CA PRO A 389 -4.07 -4.64 4.77
C PRO A 389 -4.00 -3.74 3.52
N ILE A 390 -5.10 -3.02 3.23
CA ILE A 390 -5.05 -1.96 2.20
C ILE A 390 -4.12 -0.86 2.74
N GLN A 391 -2.88 -0.84 2.28
CA GLN A 391 -1.84 0.14 2.62
C GLN A 391 -2.19 1.51 2.04
N ARG A 392 -3.36 2.07 2.40
CA ARG A 392 -3.90 3.31 1.84
C ARG A 392 -2.98 4.49 2.09
N TRP A 393 -2.42 4.56 3.31
CA TRP A 393 -1.46 5.59 3.66
C TRP A 393 -0.08 5.38 3.03
N GLN A 394 0.23 4.14 2.65
CA GLN A 394 1.46 3.77 1.96
C GLN A 394 1.18 3.25 0.55
N PHE A 395 0.25 3.90 -0.17
CA PHE A 395 -0.34 3.38 -1.39
C PHE A 395 0.69 3.10 -2.50
N TRP A 396 1.84 3.77 -2.47
CA TRP A 396 2.93 3.51 -3.41
C TRP A 396 3.49 2.09 -3.29
N ARG A 397 3.49 1.51 -2.09
CA ARG A 397 3.86 0.10 -1.86
C ARG A 397 2.80 -0.85 -2.38
N ALA A 398 1.52 -0.50 -2.26
CA ALA A 398 0.46 -1.27 -2.91
C ALA A 398 0.57 -1.26 -4.44
N MET A 399 1.10 -0.18 -5.03
CA MET A 399 1.29 -0.07 -6.49
C MET A 399 2.58 -0.73 -7.02
N ARG A 400 3.60 -0.91 -6.18
CA ARG A 400 4.88 -1.57 -6.56
C ARG A 400 5.04 -2.99 -6.04
N GLY A 401 4.27 -3.35 -5.01
CA GLY A 401 4.42 -4.60 -4.30
C GLY A 401 5.51 -4.54 -3.23
N VAL A 402 5.53 -5.59 -2.42
CA VAL A 402 6.67 -5.98 -1.60
C VAL A 402 7.19 -7.28 -2.21
N TRP A 403 8.49 -7.37 -2.43
CA TRP A 403 9.11 -8.54 -3.06
C TRP A 403 9.99 -9.28 -2.08
N LEU A 404 9.87 -10.60 -2.03
CA LEU A 404 10.70 -11.46 -1.18
C LEU A 404 11.34 -12.58 -2.01
N PRO A 405 12.47 -13.16 -1.55
CA PRO A 405 13.00 -14.36 -2.17
C PRO A 405 12.02 -15.52 -2.02
N PRO A 406 11.81 -16.34 -3.06
CA PRO A 406 10.98 -17.53 -2.98
C PRO A 406 11.58 -18.58 -2.05
N THR A 407 10.72 -19.39 -1.42
CA THR A 407 11.11 -20.36 -0.39
C THR A 407 12.03 -21.47 -0.91
N TYR A 408 11.94 -21.84 -2.20
CA TYR A 408 12.80 -22.87 -2.79
C TYR A 408 14.28 -22.49 -2.90
N MET A 409 14.63 -21.22 -2.68
CA MET A 409 16.03 -20.78 -2.60
C MET A 409 16.71 -21.20 -1.30
N SER A 410 15.94 -21.72 -0.33
CA SER A 410 16.41 -22.23 0.95
C SER A 410 15.98 -23.68 1.17
N ASP A 411 16.65 -24.39 2.09
CA ASP A 411 16.21 -25.69 2.61
C ASP A 411 15.36 -25.56 3.87
N GLU A 412 15.40 -24.39 4.51
CA GLU A 412 14.64 -24.06 5.71
C GLU A 412 13.51 -23.07 5.39
N PRO A 413 12.38 -23.11 6.13
CA PRO A 413 11.29 -22.16 5.97
C PRO A 413 11.76 -20.70 6.09
N ALA A 414 11.36 -19.86 5.13
CA ALA A 414 11.68 -18.45 5.14
C ALA A 414 10.70 -17.66 6.01
N ILE A 415 11.22 -16.75 6.83
CA ILE A 415 10.48 -15.84 7.69
C ILE A 415 10.75 -14.40 7.27
N ALA A 416 9.69 -13.64 7.00
CA ALA A 416 9.76 -12.21 6.73
C ALA A 416 9.67 -11.41 8.02
N THR A 417 10.52 -10.39 8.17
CA THR A 417 10.50 -9.45 9.31
C THR A 417 10.71 -8.01 8.83
N CYS A 418 9.87 -7.09 9.30
CA CYS A 418 10.04 -5.66 9.03
C CYS A 418 11.03 -5.01 10.00
N HIS A 419 11.98 -4.26 9.44
CA HIS A 419 12.91 -3.40 10.14
C HIS A 419 12.78 -1.95 9.63
N GLU A 420 13.36 -0.98 10.33
CA GLU A 420 13.30 0.42 9.87
C GLU A 420 13.90 0.64 8.47
N THR A 421 14.81 -0.24 8.06
CA THR A 421 15.62 -0.06 6.85
C THR A 421 15.24 -1.04 5.72
N GLY A 422 14.15 -1.79 5.89
CA GLY A 422 13.67 -2.76 4.90
C GLY A 422 12.93 -3.93 5.51
N VAL A 423 12.51 -4.85 4.67
CA VAL A 423 11.99 -6.17 5.05
C VAL A 423 13.09 -7.20 4.80
N GLU A 424 13.46 -7.96 5.82
CA GLU A 424 14.39 -9.08 5.68
C GLU A 424 13.61 -10.38 5.58
N SER A 425 14.02 -11.25 4.65
CA SER A 425 13.59 -12.65 4.58
C SER A 425 14.75 -13.53 4.99
N ARG A 426 14.57 -14.36 6.02
CA ARG A 426 15.62 -15.20 6.60
C ARG A 426 15.15 -16.64 6.73
N ALA A 427 16.07 -17.58 6.55
CA ALA A 427 15.84 -18.99 6.83
C ALA A 427 16.86 -19.43 7.89
N GLY A 428 16.37 -19.71 9.10
CA GLY A 428 17.23 -19.77 10.29
C GLY A 428 17.96 -18.43 10.49
N ASP A 429 19.28 -18.48 10.63
CA ASP A 429 20.12 -17.28 10.77
C ASP A 429 20.53 -16.65 9.42
N GLU A 430 20.33 -17.38 8.32
CA GLU A 430 20.77 -16.97 6.99
C GLU A 430 19.82 -15.94 6.36
N LEU A 431 20.39 -14.82 5.90
CA LEU A 431 19.65 -13.82 5.12
C LEU A 431 19.46 -14.34 3.69
N LEU A 432 18.20 -14.51 3.27
CA LEU A 432 17.87 -14.86 1.88
C LEU A 432 17.80 -13.62 1.00
N GLY A 433 17.33 -12.51 1.56
CA GLY A 433 17.25 -11.25 0.85
C GLY A 433 16.62 -10.15 1.68
N ARG A 434 16.79 -8.93 1.18
CA ARG A 434 16.34 -7.71 1.83
C ARG A 434 15.67 -6.79 0.83
N TRP A 435 14.42 -6.46 1.12
CA TRP A 435 13.61 -5.53 0.36
C TRP A 435 13.61 -4.14 0.99
N PHE A 436 13.69 -3.09 0.19
CA PHE A 436 13.47 -1.71 0.66
C PHE A 436 12.95 -0.83 -0.47
N ASP A 437 12.29 0.26 -0.11
CA ASP A 437 11.73 1.23 -1.05
C ASP A 437 12.32 2.63 -0.86
N TRP A 438 12.11 3.49 -1.85
CA TRP A 438 12.39 4.93 -1.74
C TRP A 438 11.24 5.74 -2.35
N THR A 439 11.14 6.99 -1.88
CA THR A 439 10.19 7.97 -2.40
C THR A 439 10.97 9.14 -2.99
N ASP A 440 10.85 9.38 -4.29
CA ASP A 440 11.46 10.54 -4.97
C ASP A 440 10.36 11.53 -5.38
N ALA A 441 10.20 12.61 -4.61
CA ALA A 441 9.15 13.60 -4.86
C ALA A 441 7.75 12.97 -5.03
N LEU A 442 7.43 11.98 -4.17
CA LEU A 442 6.13 11.30 -4.16
C LEU A 442 4.98 12.32 -4.04
N ARG A 443 3.97 12.13 -4.88
CA ARG A 443 2.73 12.92 -4.91
C ARG A 443 1.54 11.98 -4.91
N GLU A 444 0.44 12.39 -4.29
CA GLU A 444 -0.85 11.68 -4.40
C GLU A 444 -1.53 11.92 -5.74
N HIS A 445 -1.18 13.04 -6.39
CA HIS A 445 -1.65 13.38 -7.71
C HIS A 445 -0.75 12.74 -8.77
N ILE A 446 -1.14 11.58 -9.27
CA ILE A 446 -0.39 10.79 -10.25
C ILE A 446 -1.07 10.83 -11.64
N GLY A 447 -2.20 11.53 -11.74
CA GLY A 447 -2.94 11.68 -12.99
C GLY A 447 -3.74 10.42 -13.31
N GLU A 448 -3.33 9.70 -14.35
CA GLU A 448 -4.05 8.52 -14.85
C GLU A 448 -3.49 7.20 -14.27
N SER A 449 -4.33 6.17 -14.23
CA SER A 449 -4.08 4.86 -13.59
C SER A 449 -2.78 4.16 -14.00
N ASP A 450 -2.29 4.43 -15.22
CA ASP A 450 -1.22 3.65 -15.82
C ASP A 450 0.17 4.16 -15.37
N VAL A 451 0.24 5.33 -14.73
CA VAL A 451 1.49 5.88 -14.20
C VAL A 451 1.65 5.48 -12.74
N LYS A 452 2.63 4.63 -12.45
CA LYS A 452 3.05 4.37 -11.05
C LYS A 452 3.68 5.65 -10.44
N PRO A 453 3.54 5.86 -9.12
CA PRO A 453 4.16 6.98 -8.41
C PRO A 453 5.68 7.07 -8.62
N ARG A 454 6.21 8.28 -8.40
CA ARG A 454 7.66 8.57 -8.37
C ARG A 454 8.31 7.96 -7.13
N THR A 455 8.42 6.65 -7.16
CA THR A 455 9.00 5.79 -6.13
C THR A 455 9.77 4.68 -6.82
N GLY A 456 10.48 3.90 -6.05
CA GLY A 456 10.95 2.60 -6.48
C GLY A 456 11.22 1.70 -5.30
N GLU A 457 11.54 0.45 -5.60
CA GLU A 457 11.88 -0.58 -4.62
C GLU A 457 12.85 -1.59 -5.21
N ILE A 458 13.60 -2.25 -4.33
CA ILE A 458 14.62 -3.23 -4.65
C ILE A 458 14.52 -4.38 -3.67
N LEU A 459 14.68 -5.59 -4.18
CA LEU A 459 15.06 -6.78 -3.43
C LEU A 459 16.50 -7.16 -3.77
N GLU A 460 17.38 -7.06 -2.79
CA GLU A 460 18.75 -7.58 -2.88
C GLU A 460 18.81 -8.98 -2.27
N ALA A 461 19.49 -9.92 -2.93
CA ALA A 461 19.74 -11.26 -2.41
C ALA A 461 21.26 -11.50 -2.30
N PRO A 462 21.79 -12.07 -1.19
CA PRO A 462 23.21 -12.38 -1.10
C PRO A 462 23.65 -13.33 -2.21
N LYS A 463 24.82 -13.05 -2.82
CA LYS A 463 25.35 -13.90 -3.89
C LYS A 463 25.48 -15.35 -3.49
N THR A 464 25.91 -15.61 -2.26
CA THR A 464 26.05 -16.96 -1.71
C THR A 464 24.76 -17.77 -1.76
N VAL A 465 23.60 -17.14 -1.56
CA VAL A 465 22.28 -17.79 -1.64
C VAL A 465 21.93 -18.09 -3.09
N VAL A 466 22.05 -17.08 -3.97
CA VAL A 466 21.73 -17.19 -5.40
C VAL A 466 22.62 -18.22 -6.10
N ASP A 467 23.93 -18.16 -5.87
CA ASP A 467 24.92 -19.04 -6.49
C ASP A 467 24.78 -20.49 -6.01
N ARG A 468 24.48 -20.68 -4.72
CA ARG A 468 24.20 -22.01 -4.16
C ARG A 468 22.95 -22.62 -4.77
N PHE A 469 21.86 -21.83 -4.88
CA PHE A 469 20.66 -22.30 -5.57
C PHE A 469 20.96 -22.64 -7.03
N ALA A 470 21.57 -21.72 -7.77
CA ALA A 470 21.92 -21.91 -9.18
C ALA A 470 22.78 -23.16 -9.40
N SER A 471 23.77 -23.40 -8.54
CA SER A 471 24.62 -24.59 -8.55
C SER A 471 23.81 -25.87 -8.29
N ARG A 472 22.92 -25.84 -7.28
CA ARG A 472 22.07 -26.98 -6.90
C ARG A 472 21.07 -27.35 -8.00
N SER A 473 20.44 -26.37 -8.63
CA SER A 473 19.47 -26.56 -9.71
C SER A 473 20.11 -26.76 -11.09
N ARG A 474 21.44 -26.57 -11.21
CA ARG A 474 22.17 -26.52 -12.48
C ARG A 474 21.55 -25.51 -13.43
N SER A 475 21.35 -24.30 -12.93
CA SER A 475 20.84 -23.16 -13.67
C SER A 475 21.80 -21.99 -13.57
N MET A 476 21.52 -20.92 -14.28
CA MET A 476 22.25 -19.66 -14.18
C MET A 476 21.31 -18.55 -13.72
N PHE A 477 21.85 -17.58 -12.97
CA PHE A 477 21.10 -16.37 -12.63
C PHE A 477 21.14 -15.39 -13.80
N CYS A 478 19.97 -14.83 -14.12
CA CYS A 478 19.72 -13.96 -15.28
C CYS A 478 18.81 -12.80 -14.87
N TRP A 479 18.73 -11.76 -15.70
CA TRP A 479 17.73 -10.70 -15.57
C TRP A 479 16.79 -10.67 -16.75
N ALA A 480 15.50 -10.49 -16.48
CA ALA A 480 14.48 -10.12 -17.45
C ALA A 480 14.04 -8.69 -17.12
N VAL A 481 14.26 -7.77 -18.05
CA VAL A 481 14.09 -6.33 -17.82
C VAL A 481 13.02 -5.79 -18.75
N ARG A 482 12.09 -5.00 -18.21
CA ARG A 482 11.06 -4.27 -18.95
C ARG A 482 11.24 -2.78 -18.73
N LEU A 483 11.37 -2.04 -19.83
CA LEU A 483 11.30 -0.59 -19.85
C LEU A 483 9.96 -0.17 -20.43
N THR A 484 9.19 0.58 -19.65
CA THR A 484 7.86 1.07 -20.02
C THR A 484 7.93 2.56 -20.30
N CYS A 485 7.54 2.97 -21.50
CA CYS A 485 7.30 4.34 -21.90
C CYS A 485 5.81 4.62 -21.93
N ILE A 486 5.37 5.58 -21.13
CA ILE A 486 3.98 6.02 -21.07
C ILE A 486 3.92 7.42 -21.66
N HIS A 487 3.26 7.58 -22.80
CA HIS A 487 3.29 8.82 -23.57
C HIS A 487 1.90 9.29 -24.00
N ARG A 488 1.78 10.58 -24.31
CA ARG A 488 0.59 11.17 -24.97
C ARG A 488 1.02 12.41 -25.74
N GLU A 489 0.41 12.66 -26.90
CA GLU A 489 0.74 13.87 -27.67
C GLU A 489 0.15 15.13 -27.01
N ARG A 490 -1.08 15.02 -26.49
CA ARG A 490 -1.83 16.13 -25.89
C ARG A 490 -2.31 15.78 -24.48
N SER A 491 -2.44 16.78 -23.62
CA SER A 491 -2.78 16.59 -22.20
C SER A 491 -4.18 16.03 -21.93
N TYR A 492 -5.08 16.08 -22.91
CA TYR A 492 -6.43 15.57 -22.83
C TYR A 492 -6.61 14.19 -23.49
N GLN A 493 -5.58 13.67 -24.15
CA GLN A 493 -5.60 12.33 -24.73
C GLN A 493 -5.26 11.29 -23.67
N LYS A 494 -5.84 10.10 -23.84
CA LYS A 494 -5.44 8.92 -23.08
C LYS A 494 -3.96 8.64 -23.34
N ARG A 495 -3.24 8.26 -22.29
CA ARG A 495 -1.86 7.79 -22.42
C ARG A 495 -1.79 6.47 -23.20
N GLU A 496 -0.78 6.36 -24.04
CA GLU A 496 -0.36 5.13 -24.70
C GLU A 496 0.84 4.54 -23.98
N VAL A 497 0.85 3.21 -23.87
CA VAL A 497 1.90 2.46 -23.19
C VAL A 497 2.66 1.66 -24.23
N ALA A 498 3.97 1.87 -24.30
CA ALA A 498 4.90 1.08 -25.10
C ALA A 498 5.91 0.44 -24.17
N THR A 499 6.20 -0.84 -24.37
CA THR A 499 7.22 -1.56 -23.60
C THR A 499 8.32 -2.06 -24.52
N THR A 500 9.51 -2.19 -23.97
CA THR A 500 10.63 -2.91 -24.58
C THR A 500 11.30 -3.77 -23.53
N GLU A 501 11.55 -5.02 -23.89
CA GLU A 501 12.06 -6.04 -23.00
C GLU A 501 13.44 -6.54 -23.46
N ARG A 502 14.30 -6.89 -22.49
CA ARG A 502 15.59 -7.55 -22.74
C ARG A 502 15.89 -8.58 -21.67
N VAL A 503 16.63 -9.61 -22.05
CA VAL A 503 17.18 -10.60 -21.11
C VAL A 503 18.70 -10.50 -21.04
N PHE A 504 19.27 -10.67 -19.86
CA PHE A 504 20.70 -10.59 -19.59
C PHE A 504 21.20 -11.85 -18.90
N GLY A 505 22.41 -12.30 -19.25
CA GLY A 505 23.07 -13.44 -18.61
C GLY A 505 22.63 -14.83 -19.08
N VAL A 506 21.74 -14.91 -20.07
CA VAL A 506 21.18 -16.17 -20.58
C VAL A 506 22.19 -16.96 -21.42
N THR A 507 22.02 -18.29 -21.49
CA THR A 507 22.79 -19.17 -22.38
C THR A 507 21.90 -20.12 -23.17
N SER A 508 22.32 -20.41 -24.41
CA SER A 508 21.75 -21.49 -25.24
C SER A 508 22.46 -22.82 -25.04
N LEU A 509 23.49 -22.88 -24.17
CA LEU A 509 24.19 -24.12 -23.87
C LEU A 509 23.31 -25.02 -23.00
N ILE A 510 23.04 -26.24 -23.51
CA ILE A 510 22.28 -27.27 -22.81
C ILE A 510 23.03 -27.63 -21.50
N THR A 511 22.34 -27.54 -20.36
CA THR A 511 22.91 -27.60 -19.00
C THR A 511 22.32 -28.67 -18.09
#